data_AF-A0A969S198-F1
#
_entry.id   AF-A0A969S198-F1
#
_cell.length_a   1.000
_cell.length_b   1.000
_cell.length_c   1.000
_cell.angle_alpha   90.00
_cell.angle_beta   90.00
_cell.angle_gamma   90.00
#
_symmetry.space_group_name_H-M   'P 1'
#
loop_
_entity.id
_entity.type
_entity.pdbx_description
1 polymer ?
#
loop_
_entity_poly.entity_id
_entity_poly.type
_entity_poly.pdbx_seq_one_letter_code
_entity_poly.pdbx_strand_id
1 'polypeptide(L)'
;MLRNLDFAILAPIPETYLLAGREAIAAQLDAEIADPSLAFGTNEFEVFGEAQQKRGDKAVSVFIYASEPAETPLNPEITWQAIYKSSSHSRRAATPAKPCVVQPTASAPRMPGQSTGS
;
A
#
# COMPACT_ATOMS: atom_id res chain seq x y z
N MET A 1 17.13 25.77 6.16
CA MET A 1 17.34 24.80 5.06
C MET A 1 16.77 23.47 5.52
N LEU A 2 15.50 23.18 5.23
CA LEU A 2 14.85 21.95 5.69
C LEU A 2 15.26 20.77 4.80
N ARG A 3 15.76 19.73 5.44
CA ARG A 3 16.30 18.50 4.83
C ARG A 3 15.23 17.81 4.00
N ASN A 4 15.62 17.28 2.84
CA ASN A 4 14.81 16.31 2.10
C ASN A 4 14.50 15.14 3.05
N LEU A 5 13.23 15.01 3.45
CA LEU A 5 12.74 13.83 4.14
C LEU A 5 12.28 12.85 3.06
N ASP A 6 13.13 11.89 2.73
CA ASP A 6 12.74 10.71 1.98
C ASP A 6 12.09 9.75 2.99
N PHE A 7 10.76 9.75 3.04
CA PHE A 7 9.99 8.85 3.89
C PHE A 7 9.17 7.89 3.04
N ALA A 8 8.81 6.76 3.64
CA ALA A 8 7.90 5.77 3.05
C ALA A 8 6.75 5.50 4.01
N ILE A 9 5.65 5.01 3.46
CA ILE A 9 4.47 4.57 4.22
C ILE A 9 4.55 3.06 4.38
N LEU A 10 4.39 2.57 5.60
CA LEU A 10 4.21 1.16 5.89
C LEU A 10 2.72 0.91 6.15
N ALA A 11 2.09 0.07 5.35
CA ALA A 11 0.66 -0.17 5.41
C ALA A 11 0.36 -1.66 5.74
N PRO A 12 -0.10 -1.97 6.96
CA PRO A 12 -0.67 -3.28 7.26
C PRO A 12 -2.03 -3.41 6.57
N ILE A 13 -2.18 -4.43 5.73
CA ILE A 13 -3.45 -4.72 5.06
C ILE A 13 -3.78 -6.22 5.25
N PRO A 14 -5.02 -6.58 5.61
CA PRO A 14 -5.43 -7.99 5.70
C PRO A 14 -5.17 -8.74 4.39
N GLU A 15 -4.67 -9.96 4.46
CA GLU A 15 -4.29 -10.75 3.27
C GLU A 15 -5.46 -10.89 2.28
N THR A 16 -6.69 -11.07 2.78
CA THR A 16 -7.89 -11.13 1.94
C THR A 16 -8.07 -9.90 1.06
N TYR A 17 -7.72 -8.70 1.56
CA TYR A 17 -7.80 -7.46 0.79
C TYR A 17 -6.64 -7.31 -0.20
N LEU A 18 -5.48 -7.91 0.08
CA LEU A 18 -4.39 -8.01 -0.88
C LEU A 18 -4.77 -8.90 -2.05
N LEU A 19 -5.34 -10.08 -1.78
CA LEU A 19 -5.81 -10.98 -2.84
C LEU A 19 -6.86 -10.30 -3.73
N ALA A 20 -7.88 -9.70 -3.12
CA ALA A 20 -8.92 -8.96 -3.84
C ALA A 20 -8.36 -7.75 -4.62
N GLY A 21 -7.40 -7.02 -4.03
CA GLY A 21 -6.75 -5.89 -4.71
C GLY A 21 -5.99 -6.32 -5.96
N ARG A 22 -5.43 -7.53 -5.98
CA ARG A 22 -4.66 -8.06 -7.12
C ARG A 22 -5.57 -8.33 -8.31
N GLU A 23 -6.71 -8.94 -8.04
CA GLU A 23 -7.77 -9.16 -9.03
C GLU A 23 -8.31 -7.83 -9.56
N ALA A 24 -8.55 -6.86 -8.68
CA ALA A 24 -9.02 -5.54 -9.06
C ALA A 24 -8.02 -4.77 -9.95
N ILE A 25 -6.71 -4.90 -9.70
CA ILE A 25 -5.67 -4.32 -10.58
C ILE A 25 -5.59 -5.05 -11.90
N ALA A 26 -5.64 -6.39 -11.90
CA ALA A 26 -5.66 -7.17 -13.13
C ALA A 26 -6.83 -6.77 -14.03
N ALA A 27 -8.04 -6.63 -13.46
CA ALA A 27 -9.21 -6.18 -14.19
C ALA A 27 -9.07 -4.74 -14.75
N GLN A 28 -8.40 -3.83 -14.03
CA GLN A 28 -8.12 -2.48 -14.54
C GLN A 28 -7.12 -2.49 -15.71
N LEU A 29 -6.12 -3.36 -15.64
CA LEU A 29 -5.14 -3.53 -16.73
C LEU A 29 -5.79 -4.15 -17.96
N ASP A 30 -6.64 -5.17 -17.78
CA ASP A 30 -7.39 -5.81 -18.88
C ASP A 30 -8.38 -4.82 -19.54
N ALA A 31 -8.88 -3.85 -18.77
CA ALA A 31 -9.70 -2.76 -19.26
C ALA A 31 -8.89 -1.57 -19.83
N GLU A 32 -7.57 -1.71 -19.98
CA GLU A 32 -6.66 -0.69 -20.51
C GLU A 32 -6.71 0.65 -19.76
N ILE A 33 -6.97 0.60 -18.44
CA ILE A 33 -6.93 1.80 -17.60
C ILE A 33 -5.49 2.29 -17.52
N ALA A 34 -5.24 3.50 -18.01
CA ALA A 34 -3.91 4.08 -18.12
C ALA A 34 -3.16 4.24 -16.79
N ASP A 35 -3.90 4.34 -15.68
CA ASP A 35 -3.32 4.60 -14.36
C ASP A 35 -4.05 3.81 -13.26
N PRO A 36 -3.82 2.49 -13.19
CA PRO A 36 -4.55 1.60 -12.30
C PRO A 36 -4.21 1.89 -10.84
N SER A 37 -5.23 1.87 -9.98
CA SER A 37 -5.07 2.20 -8.57
C SER A 37 -6.03 1.45 -7.65
N LEU A 38 -5.65 1.36 -6.38
CA LEU A 38 -6.45 0.76 -5.32
C LEU A 38 -6.69 1.75 -4.21
N ALA A 39 -7.81 1.60 -3.53
CA ALA A 39 -8.23 2.47 -2.43
C ALA A 39 -8.49 1.61 -1.18
N PHE A 40 -7.73 1.82 -0.10
CA PHE A 40 -7.85 1.06 1.15
C PHE A 40 -8.42 1.92 2.27
N GLY A 41 -9.61 1.60 2.78
CA GLY A 41 -10.22 2.29 3.92
C GLY A 41 -9.40 2.14 5.21
N THR A 42 -9.26 3.22 5.98
CA THR A 42 -8.51 3.24 7.24
C THR A 42 -8.99 4.33 8.20
N ASN A 43 -8.94 4.02 9.50
CA ASN A 43 -9.23 4.96 10.59
C ASN A 43 -8.12 5.96 10.90
N GLU A 44 -6.93 5.74 10.37
CA GLU A 44 -5.75 6.54 10.67
C GLU A 44 -5.68 7.80 9.78
N PHE A 45 -6.81 8.51 9.65
CA PHE A 45 -6.92 9.63 8.72
C PHE A 45 -5.95 10.78 9.03
N GLU A 46 -5.58 10.96 10.30
CA GLU A 46 -4.61 11.97 10.74
C GLU A 46 -3.22 11.66 10.20
N VAL A 47 -2.80 10.40 10.26
CA VAL A 47 -1.49 9.93 9.76
C VAL A 47 -1.37 10.14 8.25
N PHE A 48 -2.41 9.80 7.49
CA PHE A 48 -2.42 10.05 6.04
C PHE A 48 -2.55 11.54 5.69
N GLY A 49 -3.18 12.33 6.56
CA GLY A 49 -3.19 13.80 6.44
C GLY A 49 -1.80 14.39 6.64
N GLU A 50 -1.05 13.93 7.64
CA GLU A 50 0.34 14.31 7.84
C GLU A 50 1.24 13.85 6.71
N ALA A 51 1.09 12.60 6.24
CA ALA A 51 1.86 12.08 5.11
C ALA A 51 1.59 12.91 3.84
N GLN A 52 0.34 13.32 3.61
CA GLN A 52 -0.03 14.20 2.52
C GLN A 52 0.65 15.58 2.63
N GLN A 53 0.74 16.15 3.83
CA GLN A 53 1.44 17.41 4.06
C GLN A 53 2.96 17.27 3.89
N LYS A 54 3.56 16.22 4.47
CA LYS A 54 5.00 15.97 4.46
C LYS A 54 5.53 15.69 3.06
N ARG A 55 4.76 15.01 2.19
CA ARG A 55 5.20 14.70 0.83
C ARG A 55 5.17 15.90 -0.12
N GLY A 56 4.24 16.85 0.07
CA GLY A 56 3.97 17.88 -0.92
C GLY A 56 3.62 17.26 -2.29
N ASP A 57 4.44 17.56 -3.30
CA ASP A 57 4.29 17.03 -4.67
C ASP A 57 5.16 15.80 -4.95
N LYS A 58 5.87 15.28 -3.93
CA LYS A 58 6.80 14.17 -4.11
C LYS A 58 6.06 12.83 -4.16
N ALA A 59 6.58 11.93 -5.00
CA ALA A 59 6.20 10.52 -4.98
C ALA A 59 6.73 9.87 -3.70
N VAL A 60 5.84 9.17 -2.99
CA VAL A 60 6.17 8.47 -1.74
C VAL A 60 5.88 7.00 -1.93
N SER A 61 6.86 6.14 -1.64
CA SER A 61 6.67 4.70 -1.67
C SER A 61 5.80 4.23 -0.52
N VAL A 62 4.92 3.29 -0.82
CA VAL A 62 4.13 2.54 0.15
C VAL A 62 4.59 1.09 0.09
N PHE A 63 5.02 0.56 1.23
CA PHE A 63 5.31 -0.85 1.40
C PHE A 63 4.15 -1.48 2.15
N ILE A 64 3.51 -2.45 1.52
CA ILE A 64 2.30 -3.09 1.99
C ILE A 64 2.67 -4.49 2.46
N TYR A 65 2.27 -4.83 3.68
CA TYR A 65 2.47 -6.17 4.25
C TYR A 65 1.15 -6.73 4.78
N ALA A 66 1.03 -8.06 4.76
CA ALA A 66 -0.11 -8.75 5.34
C ALA A 66 -0.15 -8.49 6.86
N SER A 67 -1.25 -7.89 7.35
CA SER A 67 -1.40 -7.53 8.77
C SER A 67 -1.57 -8.73 9.70
N GLU A 68 -1.98 -9.87 9.15
CA GLU A 68 -2.18 -11.12 9.86
C GLU A 68 -1.61 -12.26 9.04
N PRO A 69 -0.78 -13.10 9.65
CA PRO A 69 -0.83 -14.51 9.36
C PRO A 69 -1.15 -15.28 10.63
N ALA A 70 -2.01 -16.30 10.50
CA ALA A 70 -2.29 -17.24 11.59
C ALA A 70 -1.01 -17.85 12.19
N GLU A 71 0.07 -17.95 11.39
CA GLU A 71 1.40 -18.44 11.78
C GLU A 71 2.49 -17.88 10.84
N THR A 72 3.23 -16.81 11.18
CA THR A 72 4.53 -16.48 10.49
C THR A 72 5.38 -15.53 11.38
N PRO A 73 6.72 -15.47 11.15
CA PRO A 73 7.73 -15.08 12.13
C PRO A 73 7.76 -13.57 12.41
N LEU A 74 8.54 -13.20 13.43
CA LEU A 74 8.81 -11.83 13.92
C LEU A 74 9.17 -10.78 12.85
N ASN A 75 9.41 -11.19 11.59
CA ASN A 75 9.77 -10.33 10.47
C ASN A 75 8.69 -10.44 9.36
N PRO A 76 7.71 -9.52 9.30
CA PRO A 76 6.75 -9.50 8.20
C PRO A 76 7.46 -9.14 6.88
N GLU A 77 7.29 -9.98 5.86
CA GLU A 77 7.81 -9.72 4.52
C GLU A 77 6.89 -8.73 3.78
N ILE A 78 7.49 -7.77 3.07
CA ILE A 78 6.75 -6.82 2.22
C ILE A 78 6.06 -7.62 1.13
N THR A 79 4.74 -7.59 1.12
CA THR A 79 3.94 -8.30 0.13
C THR A 79 3.93 -7.50 -1.18
N TRP A 80 3.61 -6.20 -1.14
CA TRP A 80 3.58 -5.33 -2.33
C TRP A 80 4.30 -3.99 -2.11
N GLN A 81 4.68 -3.39 -3.24
CA GLN A 81 5.17 -2.01 -3.31
C GLN A 81 4.26 -1.17 -4.24
N ALA A 82 4.02 0.07 -3.83
CA ALA A 82 3.19 1.01 -4.57
C ALA A 82 3.66 2.46 -4.38
N ILE A 83 3.12 3.40 -5.16
CA ILE A 83 3.24 4.84 -4.96
C ILE A 83 1.96 5.37 -4.31
N TYR A 84 2.13 6.14 -3.24
CA TYR A 84 1.03 6.84 -2.60
C TYR A 84 0.51 7.98 -3.49
N LYS A 85 -0.78 7.93 -3.83
CA LYS A 85 -1.41 8.96 -4.67
C LYS A 85 -2.10 10.04 -3.89
N SER A 86 -2.96 9.68 -2.94
CA SER A 86 -3.73 10.64 -2.15
C SER A 86 -4.51 9.94 -1.03
N SER A 87 -5.03 10.74 -0.11
CA SER A 87 -6.12 10.36 0.78
C SER A 87 -7.26 11.35 0.61
N SER A 88 -8.51 10.90 0.69
CA SER A 88 -9.67 11.74 0.43
C SER A 88 -10.77 11.55 1.47
N HIS A 89 -11.51 12.63 1.80
CA HIS A 89 -12.66 12.56 2.69
C HIS A 89 -13.91 12.06 1.97
N SER A 90 -14.26 10.80 2.19
CA SER A 90 -15.60 10.26 1.96
C SER A 90 -16.60 11.12 2.72
N ARG A 91 -17.31 11.98 2.00
CA ARG A 91 -18.44 12.76 2.52
C ARG A 91 -19.70 11.96 2.28
N ARG A 92 -19.96 10.95 3.12
CA ARG A 92 -21.30 10.44 3.45
C ARG A 92 -21.22 9.34 4.52
N ALA A 93 -22.03 9.53 5.55
CA ALA A 93 -22.34 8.65 6.67
C ALA A 93 -21.31 8.54 7.81
N ALA A 94 -21.83 8.60 9.03
CA ALA A 94 -21.16 8.21 10.26
C ALA A 94 -20.59 6.78 10.12
N THR A 95 -19.48 6.45 10.80
CA THR A 95 -18.66 5.21 10.73
C THR A 95 -17.59 5.20 9.59
N PRO A 96 -16.50 4.40 9.69
CA PRO A 96 -15.14 4.89 9.87
C PRO A 96 -14.36 5.11 8.56
N ALA A 97 -13.15 5.67 8.65
CA ALA A 97 -12.57 6.54 7.63
C ALA A 97 -12.11 5.90 6.30
N LYS A 98 -12.45 6.64 5.23
CA LYS A 98 -11.68 7.09 4.06
C LYS A 98 -10.55 6.22 3.48
N PRO A 99 -10.55 6.02 2.14
CA PRO A 99 -9.53 5.22 1.50
C PRO A 99 -8.23 5.97 1.19
N CYS A 100 -7.11 5.30 1.43
CA CYS A 100 -5.78 5.62 0.92
C CYS A 100 -5.65 5.08 -0.52
N VAL A 101 -5.37 5.96 -1.48
CA VAL A 101 -5.20 5.56 -2.89
C VAL A 101 -3.73 5.28 -3.17
N VAL A 102 -3.43 4.09 -3.69
CA VAL A 102 -2.09 3.65 -4.05
C VAL A 102 -2.04 3.16 -5.50
N GLN A 103 -0.91 3.41 -6.17
CA GLN A 103 -0.61 2.94 -7.52
C GLN A 103 0.40 1.80 -7.45
N PRO A 104 0.08 0.58 -7.91
CA PRO A 104 1.01 -0.55 -7.85
C PRO A 104 2.30 -0.28 -8.62
N THR A 105 3.44 -0.68 -8.08
CA THR A 105 4.75 -0.58 -8.75
C THR A 105 5.46 -1.92 -8.74
N ALA A 106 4.87 -2.93 -9.36
CA ALA A 106 5.35 -4.31 -9.40
C ALA A 106 5.59 -4.97 -8.02
N SER A 107 5.47 -6.30 -7.96
CA SER A 107 5.78 -7.04 -6.73
C SER A 107 7.29 -7.11 -6.53
N ALA A 108 7.75 -6.98 -5.29
CA ALA A 108 9.15 -7.21 -4.94
C ALA A 108 9.57 -8.63 -5.40
N PRO A 109 10.75 -8.80 -6.01
CA PRO A 109 11.21 -10.12 -6.42
C PRO A 109 11.40 -11.00 -5.17
N ARG A 110 10.74 -12.16 -5.16
CA ARG A 110 11.01 -13.25 -4.22
C ARG A 110 12.48 -13.65 -4.41
N MET A 111 13.34 -13.37 -3.44
CA MET A 111 14.75 -13.76 -3.48
C MET A 111 14.83 -15.28 -3.67
N PRO A 112 15.42 -15.80 -4.77
CA PRO A 112 15.67 -17.22 -4.92
C PRO A 112 17.00 -17.54 -4.23
N GLY A 113 16.95 -18.29 -3.13
CA GLY A 113 18.18 -18.81 -2.53
C GLY A 113 18.06 -19.24 -1.10
N GLN A 114 17.60 -20.47 -0.87
CA GLN A 114 18.33 -21.36 0.04
C GLN A 114 18.52 -22.70 -0.66
N SER A 115 19.76 -22.94 -1.05
CA SER A 115 20.28 -24.25 -1.45
C SER A 115 20.20 -25.19 -0.25
N THR A 116 19.41 -26.25 -0.33
CA THR A 116 19.67 -27.45 0.47
C THR A 116 20.66 -28.30 -0.30
N GLY A 117 21.94 -28.05 -0.07
CA GLY A 117 22.99 -29.02 -0.34
C GLY A 117 23.10 -29.94 0.88
N SER A 118 22.89 -31.24 0.66
CA SER A 118 23.63 -32.37 1.25
C SER A 118 23.21 -33.64 0.53
#